data_AF-A0A9W8FJ31-F1
#
_entry.id   AF-A0A9W8FJ31-F1
#
_cell.length_a   1.000
_cell.length_b   1.000
_cell.length_c   1.000
_cell.angle_alpha   90.00
_cell.angle_beta   90.00
_cell.angle_gamma   90.00
#
_symmetry.space_group_name_H-M   'P 1'
#
loop_
_entity.id
_entity.type
_entity.pdbx_description
1 polymer ?
#
loop_
_entity_poly.entity_id
_entity_poly.type
_entity_poly.pdbx_seq_one_letter_code
_entity_poly.pdbx_strand_id
1 'polypeptide(L)'
;MATLSALPRHQAQAVLCRTVFSPSALSPISCIQARAFGIKTTLKVQEHISRMIKKDNEKNKPSDATHGSKHNTGDLQVSGPEPVRDTIFATMPPELRVPLFPEPMRNDTMDHKWKTSDLEALDIGETKHRIPDLISDRIALWTVKNARRPTDIFFRNKYLHRSVMLEVVAAVPGMVGALIRHIKSLQGMRHDGGWIGHLLHEAENERMHLMTWMEVGKPVLWERALIATVQTGFFAVFSMLYMVSPRTAHRVVGYLEEEAVTSYTHFIKEIDAGRIENVKAPDIAIAYWNLDETATLRDVVLAVRADEALHRDTNHHFSDRIRAGRESLFEDLEHTENKPRIKY
;
A
#
# COMPACT_ATOMS: atom_id res chain seq x y z
N MET A 1 31.96 -39.50 -42.99
CA MET A 1 30.92 -38.83 -43.80
C MET A 1 30.07 -37.96 -42.88
N ALA A 2 29.87 -36.70 -43.28
CA ALA A 2 28.97 -35.67 -42.74
C ALA A 2 29.30 -35.03 -41.36
N THR A 3 30.10 -33.96 -41.46
CA THR A 3 30.20 -32.78 -40.60
C THR A 3 28.97 -31.86 -40.73
N LEU A 4 28.52 -31.23 -39.62
CA LEU A 4 27.73 -29.99 -39.56
C LEU A 4 28.04 -29.33 -38.20
N SER A 5 29.06 -28.48 -38.09
CA SER A 5 29.08 -27.02 -38.32
C SER A 5 28.22 -26.21 -37.32
N ALA A 6 28.93 -25.45 -36.49
CA ALA A 6 28.46 -24.48 -35.52
C ALA A 6 27.82 -23.24 -36.17
N LEU A 7 26.91 -22.56 -35.44
CA LEU A 7 26.58 -21.12 -35.45
C LEU A 7 25.53 -20.82 -34.34
N PRO A 8 25.35 -19.56 -33.86
CA PRO A 8 25.81 -19.16 -32.53
C PRO A 8 24.71 -18.68 -31.56
N ARG A 9 25.09 -18.55 -30.28
CA ARG A 9 24.33 -17.97 -29.17
C ARG A 9 23.96 -16.50 -29.43
N HIS A 10 22.75 -16.26 -29.91
CA HIS A 10 22.03 -14.98 -29.73
C HIS A 10 20.52 -15.24 -29.72
N GLN A 11 20.02 -15.90 -28.67
CA GLN A 11 18.62 -15.88 -28.27
C GLN A 11 18.53 -15.90 -26.75
N ALA A 12 18.85 -14.77 -26.14
CA ALA A 12 18.51 -14.47 -24.75
C ALA A 12 18.42 -12.95 -24.58
N GLN A 13 17.52 -12.30 -25.32
CA GLN A 13 17.03 -10.94 -25.07
C GLN A 13 15.92 -10.61 -26.08
N ALA A 14 14.69 -11.01 -25.78
CA ALA A 14 13.49 -10.53 -26.44
C ALA A 14 12.30 -10.58 -25.46
N VAL A 15 12.42 -9.85 -24.35
CA VAL A 15 11.29 -9.38 -23.55
C VAL A 15 11.57 -7.89 -23.30
N LEU A 16 10.50 -7.09 -23.29
CA LEU A 16 10.46 -5.62 -23.34
C LEU A 16 10.71 -5.03 -24.74
N CYS A 17 9.63 -4.77 -25.45
CA CYS A 17 9.19 -3.39 -25.75
C CYS A 17 8.08 -3.44 -26.82
N ARG A 18 6.83 -3.62 -26.38
CA ARG A 18 5.62 -3.29 -27.15
C ARG A 18 4.47 -3.08 -26.18
N THR A 19 4.23 -1.81 -25.83
CA THR A 19 2.91 -1.14 -25.75
C THR A 19 3.03 0.17 -24.96
N VAL A 20 3.76 1.13 -25.52
CA VAL A 20 3.41 2.55 -25.37
C VAL A 20 3.55 3.13 -26.78
N PHE A 21 2.51 3.82 -27.24
CA PHE A 21 2.31 4.39 -28.58
C PHE A 21 1.72 3.46 -29.66
N SER A 22 0.39 3.54 -29.81
CA SER A 22 -0.25 3.43 -31.13
C SER A 22 -0.14 4.80 -31.83
N PRO A 23 0.14 4.86 -33.14
CA PRO A 23 0.64 6.05 -33.81
C PRO A 23 -0.50 6.86 -34.42
N SER A 24 -0.57 8.15 -34.13
CA SER A 24 -1.14 9.09 -35.07
C SER A 24 -0.40 10.41 -34.97
N ALA A 25 0.05 10.87 -36.15
CA ALA A 25 0.81 12.07 -36.42
C ALA A 25 2.25 12.10 -35.86
N LEU A 26 3.22 11.66 -36.68
CA LEU A 26 4.56 12.28 -36.81
C LEU A 26 5.28 11.65 -38.02
N SER A 27 5.92 12.48 -38.84
CA SER A 27 6.49 12.11 -40.13
C SER A 27 7.74 11.20 -39.99
N PRO A 28 8.04 10.34 -40.99
CA PRO A 28 9.03 9.26 -40.86
C PRO A 28 10.50 9.70 -40.75
N ILE A 29 10.82 11.00 -40.81
CA ILE A 29 12.20 11.51 -40.78
C ILE A 29 12.69 11.77 -39.34
N SER A 30 11.79 12.11 -38.40
CA SER A 30 12.16 12.49 -37.02
C SER A 30 12.49 11.29 -36.10
N CYS A 31 12.00 10.08 -36.44
CA CYS A 31 12.18 8.90 -35.60
C CYS A 31 13.55 8.22 -35.77
N ILE A 32 14.24 8.46 -36.90
CA ILE A 32 15.54 7.87 -37.21
C ILE A 32 16.68 8.61 -36.49
N GLN A 33 16.58 9.94 -36.37
CA GLN A 33 17.58 10.75 -35.66
C GLN A 33 17.53 10.55 -34.13
N ALA A 34 16.35 10.40 -33.54
CA ALA A 34 16.21 10.15 -32.10
C ALA A 34 16.72 8.75 -31.68
N ARG A 35 16.50 7.72 -32.51
CA ARG A 35 17.04 6.36 -32.27
C ARG A 35 18.55 6.30 -32.37
N ALA A 36 19.16 7.02 -33.31
CA ALA A 36 20.61 7.06 -33.48
C ALA A 36 21.33 7.76 -32.30
N PHE A 37 20.72 8.79 -31.70
CA PHE A 37 21.27 9.51 -30.56
C PHE A 37 21.16 8.70 -29.25
N GLY A 38 20.02 8.04 -29.03
CA GLY A 38 19.82 7.15 -27.88
C GLY A 38 20.82 5.99 -27.85
N ILE A 39 21.01 5.28 -28.96
CA ILE A 39 21.91 4.13 -29.04
C ILE A 39 23.40 4.52 -28.83
N LYS A 40 23.83 5.67 -29.35
CA LYS A 40 25.22 6.16 -29.16
C LYS A 40 25.52 6.54 -27.70
N THR A 41 24.50 6.98 -26.96
CA THR A 41 24.67 7.38 -25.55
C THR A 41 24.77 6.15 -24.65
N THR A 42 23.94 5.13 -24.88
CA THR A 42 23.94 3.87 -24.11
C THR A 42 25.23 3.07 -24.32
N LEU A 43 25.80 3.05 -25.54
CA LEU A 43 27.06 2.36 -25.83
C LEU A 43 28.27 3.03 -25.17
N LYS A 44 28.31 4.37 -25.11
CA LYS A 44 29.38 5.10 -24.41
C LYS A 44 29.37 4.87 -22.90
N VAL A 45 28.19 4.75 -22.30
CA VAL A 45 28.04 4.45 -20.87
C VAL A 45 28.49 3.01 -20.57
N GLN A 46 28.15 2.04 -21.41
CA GLN A 46 28.63 0.66 -21.23
C GLN A 46 30.16 0.54 -21.37
N GLU A 47 30.78 1.20 -22.36
CA GLU A 47 32.25 1.18 -22.49
C GLU A 47 32.95 1.82 -21.27
N HIS A 48 32.36 2.88 -20.70
CA HIS A 48 32.93 3.52 -19.51
C HIS A 48 32.88 2.59 -18.29
N ILE A 49 31.75 1.91 -18.08
CA ILE A 49 31.57 0.94 -17.00
C ILE A 49 32.53 -0.26 -17.16
N SER A 50 32.69 -0.80 -18.37
CA SER A 50 33.65 -1.89 -18.62
C SER A 50 35.11 -1.47 -18.41
N ARG A 51 35.47 -0.22 -18.69
CA ARG A 51 36.82 0.30 -18.40
C ARG A 51 37.06 0.47 -16.90
N MET A 52 36.06 0.88 -16.13
CA MET A 52 36.19 0.98 -14.66
C MET A 52 36.37 -0.41 -14.04
N ILE A 53 35.56 -1.39 -14.44
CA ILE A 53 35.64 -2.78 -13.93
C ILE A 53 36.99 -3.43 -14.27
N LYS A 54 37.56 -3.15 -15.45
CA LYS A 54 38.88 -3.68 -15.83
C LYS A 54 40.01 -3.06 -15.01
N LYS A 55 39.91 -1.77 -14.67
CA LYS A 55 40.92 -1.03 -13.90
C LYS A 55 40.96 -1.45 -12.43
N ASP A 56 39.84 -1.89 -11.88
CA ASP A 56 39.77 -2.45 -10.52
C ASP A 56 40.30 -3.89 -10.44
N ASN A 57 40.10 -4.70 -11.48
CA ASN A 57 40.63 -6.06 -11.52
C ASN A 57 42.16 -6.12 -11.74
N GLU A 58 42.77 -5.13 -12.40
CA GLU A 58 44.23 -5.06 -12.57
C GLU A 58 44.97 -4.62 -11.29
N LYS A 59 44.29 -3.97 -10.33
CA LYS A 59 44.90 -3.57 -9.04
C LYS A 59 44.98 -4.69 -8.01
N ASN A 60 44.26 -5.81 -8.21
CA ASN A 60 44.13 -6.89 -7.22
C ASN A 60 44.79 -8.21 -7.63
N LYS A 61 45.88 -8.18 -8.39
CA LYS A 61 46.63 -9.41 -8.75
C LYS A 61 47.79 -9.66 -7.78
N PRO A 62 47.85 -10.81 -7.07
CA PRO A 62 48.96 -11.10 -6.17
C PRO A 62 50.22 -11.52 -6.97
N SER A 63 51.37 -10.98 -6.58
CA SER A 63 52.68 -11.34 -7.12
C SER A 63 53.29 -12.52 -6.34
N ASP A 64 53.55 -13.63 -7.03
CA ASP A 64 54.35 -14.74 -6.52
C ASP A 64 55.82 -14.34 -6.41
N ALA A 65 56.38 -14.42 -5.20
CA ALA A 65 57.82 -14.48 -4.97
C ALA A 65 58.11 -15.41 -3.78
N THR A 66 58.81 -16.50 -4.08
CA THR A 66 59.25 -17.56 -3.19
C THR A 66 60.58 -17.21 -2.50
N HIS A 67 60.63 -17.12 -1.16
CA HIS A 67 61.83 -17.51 -0.41
C HIS A 67 61.61 -17.63 1.12
N GLY A 68 62.11 -18.74 1.68
CA GLY A 68 62.82 -18.77 2.96
C GLY A 68 62.03 -18.65 4.26
N SER A 69 61.76 -19.80 4.87
CA SER A 69 61.41 -19.93 6.29
C SER A 69 62.52 -19.41 7.22
N LYS A 70 62.15 -18.61 8.24
CA LYS A 70 62.71 -18.64 9.60
C LYS A 70 61.74 -17.97 10.60
N HIS A 71 61.56 -18.66 11.73
CA HIS A 71 60.82 -18.31 12.96
C HIS A 71 60.65 -16.81 13.28
N ASN A 72 59.47 -16.38 13.74
CA ASN A 72 59.16 -16.29 15.17
C ASN A 72 57.69 -15.91 15.43
N THR A 73 57.20 -16.37 16.57
CA THR A 73 55.85 -16.21 17.15
C THR A 73 55.44 -14.75 17.39
N GLY A 74 54.20 -14.42 17.01
CA GLY A 74 53.51 -13.21 17.43
C GLY A 74 52.02 -13.36 17.09
N ASP A 75 51.18 -13.47 18.11
CA ASP A 75 49.72 -13.51 17.99
C ASP A 75 49.23 -12.24 17.28
N LEU A 76 48.78 -12.38 16.03
CA LEU A 76 47.90 -11.42 15.39
C LEU A 76 46.57 -12.13 15.13
N GLN A 77 45.55 -11.75 15.89
CA GLN A 77 44.17 -12.06 15.55
C GLN A 77 43.90 -11.53 14.15
N VAL A 78 43.80 -12.43 13.17
CA VAL A 78 43.26 -12.11 11.85
C VAL A 78 41.77 -11.93 12.04
N SER A 79 41.32 -10.69 12.14
CA SER A 79 39.91 -10.33 11.99
C SER A 79 39.47 -10.83 10.61
N GLY A 80 38.65 -11.88 10.59
CA GLY A 80 37.98 -12.34 9.38
C GLY A 80 37.14 -11.21 8.76
N PRO A 81 36.72 -11.34 7.49
CA PRO A 81 35.87 -10.33 6.85
C PRO A 81 34.66 -10.07 7.75
N GLU A 82 34.44 -8.81 8.13
CA GLU A 82 33.29 -8.43 8.95
C GLU A 82 32.00 -8.98 8.30
N PRO A 83 31.05 -9.48 9.10
CA PRO A 83 29.80 -9.99 8.55
C PRO A 83 29.14 -8.92 7.68
N VAL A 84 28.74 -9.30 6.46
CA VAL A 84 28.06 -8.41 5.49
C VAL A 84 26.83 -7.70 6.10
N ARG A 85 26.23 -8.27 7.16
CA ARG A 85 25.13 -7.64 7.92
C ARG A 85 25.56 -6.38 8.67
N ASP A 86 26.74 -6.39 9.26
CA ASP A 86 27.24 -5.30 10.09
C ASP A 86 27.64 -4.10 9.21
N THR A 87 28.12 -4.38 8.00
CA THR A 87 28.43 -3.36 6.99
C THR A 87 27.19 -2.73 6.35
N ILE A 88 26.10 -3.47 6.14
CA ILE A 88 24.82 -2.90 5.64
C ILE A 88 24.23 -1.93 6.67
N PHE A 89 24.23 -2.30 7.96
CA PHE A 89 23.72 -1.40 9.00
C PHE A 89 24.61 -0.17 9.18
N ALA A 90 25.93 -0.34 9.18
CA ALA A 90 26.89 0.76 9.33
C ALA A 90 26.77 1.80 8.19
N THR A 91 26.37 1.37 7.00
CA THR A 91 26.19 2.24 5.81
C THR A 91 24.77 2.76 5.62
N MET A 92 23.82 2.34 6.47
CA MET A 92 22.43 2.79 6.39
C MET A 92 22.33 4.30 6.68
N PRO A 93 21.63 5.10 5.86
CA PRO A 93 21.33 6.50 6.15
C PRO A 93 20.65 6.65 7.53
N PRO A 94 20.99 7.65 8.36
CA PRO A 94 20.41 7.83 9.69
C PRO A 94 18.88 7.86 9.72
N GLU A 95 18.26 8.41 8.68
CA GLU A 95 16.81 8.54 8.53
C GLU A 95 16.11 7.17 8.43
N LEU A 96 16.80 6.15 7.90
CA LEU A 96 16.28 4.79 7.78
C LEU A 96 16.56 3.94 9.04
N ARG A 97 17.36 4.46 9.98
CA ARG A 97 17.65 3.77 11.25
C ARG A 97 16.55 3.97 12.28
N VAL A 98 15.70 4.97 12.08
CA VAL A 98 14.47 5.16 12.86
C VAL A 98 13.38 4.34 12.18
N PRO A 99 12.89 3.24 12.79
CA PRO A 99 11.80 2.48 12.20
C PRO A 99 10.55 3.35 12.12
N LEU A 100 9.96 3.43 10.92
CA LEU A 100 8.66 4.06 10.72
C LEU A 100 7.58 3.01 10.95
N PHE A 101 6.80 3.17 12.01
CA PHE A 101 5.66 2.31 12.31
C PHE A 101 4.37 2.93 11.78
N PRO A 102 3.43 2.13 11.24
CA PRO A 102 2.10 2.60 10.90
C PRO A 102 1.41 3.21 12.13
N GLU A 103 0.79 4.38 11.95
CA GLU A 103 0.03 5.05 13.00
C GLU A 103 -1.47 4.74 12.84
N PRO A 104 -2.24 4.65 13.95
CA PRO A 104 -3.70 4.53 13.91
C PRO A 104 -4.35 5.69 13.18
N MET A 105 -5.49 5.41 12.55
CA MET A 105 -6.25 6.44 11.84
C MET A 105 -6.86 7.47 12.80
N ARG A 106 -7.24 7.06 14.01
CA ARG A 106 -7.83 7.95 15.01
C ARG A 106 -6.76 8.52 15.94
N ASN A 107 -6.73 9.85 16.07
CA ASN A 107 -5.74 10.55 16.89
C ASN A 107 -5.80 10.20 18.39
N ASP A 108 -6.99 9.87 18.92
CA ASP A 108 -7.22 9.53 20.33
C ASP A 108 -6.69 8.13 20.72
N THR A 109 -6.33 7.31 19.74
CA THR A 109 -5.84 5.92 19.96
C THR A 109 -4.60 5.88 20.84
N MET A 110 -3.71 6.86 20.70
CA MET A 110 -2.41 6.88 21.38
C MET A 110 -2.42 7.61 22.73
N ASP A 111 -3.54 8.23 23.11
CA ASP A 111 -3.63 9.05 24.32
C ASP A 111 -3.57 8.21 25.62
N HIS A 112 -4.10 7.00 25.59
CA HIS A 112 -4.13 6.06 26.71
C HIS A 112 -4.28 4.62 26.20
N LYS A 113 -4.02 3.64 27.08
CA LYS A 113 -4.28 2.23 26.75
C LYS A 113 -5.79 1.98 26.71
N TRP A 114 -6.29 1.53 25.56
CA TRP A 114 -7.71 1.29 25.34
C TRP A 114 -8.18 0.00 25.96
N LYS A 115 -9.27 0.08 26.74
CA LYS A 115 -9.98 -1.08 27.30
C LYS A 115 -11.26 -1.33 26.51
N THR A 116 -11.86 -2.50 26.73
CA THR A 116 -13.15 -2.88 26.13
C THR A 116 -14.23 -1.81 26.35
N SER A 117 -14.33 -1.25 27.56
CA SER A 117 -15.32 -0.21 27.88
C SER A 117 -15.14 1.07 27.07
N ASP A 118 -13.90 1.44 26.77
CA ASP A 118 -13.57 2.66 26.02
C ASP A 118 -13.98 2.48 24.56
N LEU A 119 -13.67 1.31 23.99
CA LEU A 119 -14.07 0.92 22.63
C LEU A 119 -15.59 0.80 22.47
N GLU A 120 -16.30 0.29 23.48
CA GLU A 120 -17.76 0.20 23.47
C GLU A 120 -18.46 1.56 23.62
N ALA A 121 -17.82 2.51 24.32
CA ALA A 121 -18.35 3.85 24.52
C ALA A 121 -18.25 4.74 23.27
N LEU A 122 -17.51 4.32 22.26
CA LEU A 122 -17.37 5.07 21.01
C LEU A 122 -18.70 5.17 20.25
N ASP A 123 -19.10 6.41 19.96
CA ASP A 123 -20.19 6.65 19.02
C ASP A 123 -19.70 6.44 17.58
N ILE A 124 -19.91 5.22 17.08
CA ILE A 124 -19.61 4.84 15.70
C ILE A 124 -20.78 5.11 14.74
N GLY A 125 -21.95 5.53 15.25
CA GLY A 125 -23.17 5.63 14.46
C GLY A 125 -23.50 4.34 13.70
N GLU A 126 -23.73 3.22 14.40
CA GLU A 126 -23.94 1.88 13.79
C GLU A 126 -25.01 1.86 12.68
N THR A 127 -26.07 2.66 12.85
CA THR A 127 -27.21 2.72 11.90
C THR A 127 -27.17 3.92 10.96
N LYS A 128 -26.07 4.67 10.96
CA LYS A 128 -25.90 5.87 10.12
C LYS A 128 -25.85 5.45 8.65
N HIS A 129 -26.74 6.04 7.86
CA HIS A 129 -26.83 5.81 6.43
C HIS A 129 -26.89 7.14 5.67
N ARG A 130 -26.02 7.33 4.69
CA ARG A 130 -26.03 8.50 3.82
C ARG A 130 -27.09 8.34 2.73
N ILE A 131 -28.16 9.13 2.80
CA ILE A 131 -29.19 9.13 1.76
C ILE A 131 -28.58 9.63 0.43
N PRO A 132 -28.79 8.94 -0.71
CA PRO A 132 -28.25 9.33 -2.00
C PRO A 132 -28.98 10.56 -2.59
N ASP A 133 -28.24 11.64 -2.82
CA ASP A 133 -28.81 12.90 -3.33
C ASP A 133 -28.87 12.90 -4.88
N LEU A 134 -27.84 12.38 -5.54
CA LEU A 134 -27.70 12.38 -7.00
C LEU A 134 -27.90 10.98 -7.62
N ILE A 135 -28.13 10.96 -8.94
CA ILE A 135 -28.18 9.71 -9.71
C ILE A 135 -26.87 8.91 -9.56
N SER A 136 -25.72 9.59 -9.57
CA SER A 136 -24.41 8.96 -9.33
C SER A 136 -24.34 8.30 -7.95
N ASP A 137 -24.96 8.89 -6.93
CA ASP A 137 -24.96 8.33 -5.57
C ASP A 137 -25.88 7.11 -5.49
N ARG A 138 -27.00 7.12 -6.24
CA ARG A 138 -27.88 5.95 -6.37
C ARG A 138 -27.17 4.80 -7.10
N ILE A 139 -26.40 5.11 -8.14
CA ILE A 139 -25.56 4.13 -8.85
C ILE A 139 -24.47 3.58 -7.92
N ALA A 140 -23.83 4.43 -7.12
CA ALA A 140 -22.83 4.01 -6.15
C ALA A 140 -23.44 3.04 -5.12
N LEU A 141 -24.57 3.42 -4.50
CA LEU A 141 -25.29 2.58 -3.54
C LEU A 141 -25.73 1.26 -4.18
N TRP A 142 -26.30 1.33 -5.38
CA TRP A 142 -26.72 0.13 -6.12
C TRP A 142 -25.51 -0.79 -6.38
N THR A 143 -24.38 -0.25 -6.82
CA THR A 143 -23.16 -1.03 -7.08
C THR A 143 -22.71 -1.77 -5.82
N VAL A 144 -22.63 -1.08 -4.68
CA VAL A 144 -22.23 -1.69 -3.40
C VAL A 144 -23.21 -2.78 -2.95
N LYS A 145 -24.51 -2.51 -2.97
CA LYS A 145 -25.53 -3.50 -2.58
C LYS A 145 -25.51 -4.73 -3.51
N ASN A 146 -25.20 -4.56 -4.79
CA ASN A 146 -25.09 -5.68 -5.72
C ASN A 146 -23.78 -6.46 -5.54
N ALA A 147 -22.67 -5.78 -5.27
CA ALA A 147 -21.37 -6.41 -4.97
C ALA A 147 -21.40 -7.22 -3.67
N ARG A 148 -22.22 -6.81 -2.68
CA ARG A 148 -22.38 -7.51 -1.42
C ARG A 148 -23.01 -8.91 -1.57
N ARG A 149 -24.02 -9.06 -2.43
CA ARG A 149 -24.76 -10.34 -2.59
C ARG A 149 -23.87 -11.55 -2.92
N PRO A 150 -23.02 -11.55 -3.96
CA PRO A 150 -22.16 -12.69 -4.26
C PRO A 150 -21.15 -12.96 -3.15
N THR A 151 -20.63 -11.92 -2.51
CA THR A 151 -19.70 -12.03 -1.38
C THR A 151 -20.36 -12.71 -0.17
N ASP A 152 -21.57 -12.30 0.20
CA ASP A 152 -22.32 -12.93 1.30
C ASP A 152 -22.60 -14.42 1.00
N ILE A 153 -22.92 -14.76 -0.26
CA ILE A 153 -23.16 -16.15 -0.69
C ILE A 153 -21.88 -16.99 -0.66
N PHE A 154 -20.74 -16.42 -1.08
CA PHE A 154 -19.47 -17.12 -1.16
C PHE A 154 -18.87 -17.37 0.23
N PHE A 155 -18.93 -16.38 1.12
CA PHE A 155 -18.27 -16.46 2.42
C PHE A 155 -19.17 -16.98 3.56
N ARG A 156 -20.49 -16.90 3.46
CA ARG A 156 -21.45 -17.39 4.49
C ARG A 156 -20.93 -17.19 5.93
N ASN A 157 -20.75 -18.28 6.68
CA ASN A 157 -20.33 -18.29 8.09
C ASN A 157 -18.81 -18.15 8.29
N LYS A 158 -18.02 -17.93 7.23
CA LYS A 158 -16.56 -17.77 7.30
C LYS A 158 -16.17 -16.30 7.49
N TYR A 159 -16.55 -15.71 8.63
CA TYR A 159 -16.32 -14.30 8.93
C TYR A 159 -14.84 -13.90 8.81
N LEU A 160 -13.92 -14.70 9.35
CA LEU A 160 -12.49 -14.39 9.28
C LEU A 160 -11.95 -14.40 7.84
N HIS A 161 -12.30 -15.41 7.03
CA HIS A 161 -11.89 -15.47 5.63
C HIS A 161 -12.52 -14.34 4.80
N ARG A 162 -13.74 -13.93 5.15
CA ARG A 162 -14.41 -12.78 4.55
C ARG A 162 -13.65 -11.50 4.85
N SER A 163 -13.33 -11.23 6.11
CA SER A 163 -12.57 -10.04 6.52
C SER A 163 -11.24 -9.98 5.79
N VAL A 164 -10.44 -11.05 5.81
CA VAL A 164 -9.16 -11.10 5.07
C VAL A 164 -9.31 -10.75 3.59
N MET A 165 -10.35 -11.26 2.90
CA MET A 165 -10.56 -10.91 1.50
C MET A 165 -10.99 -9.45 1.31
N LEU A 166 -11.89 -8.95 2.16
CA LEU A 166 -12.43 -7.60 2.05
C LEU A 166 -11.38 -6.54 2.37
N GLU A 167 -10.53 -6.73 3.38
CA GLU A 167 -9.44 -5.79 3.71
C GLU A 167 -8.46 -5.58 2.56
N VAL A 168 -8.16 -6.65 1.80
CA VAL A 168 -7.28 -6.55 0.63
C VAL A 168 -7.87 -5.63 -0.44
N VAL A 169 -9.20 -5.63 -0.56
CA VAL A 169 -9.92 -4.77 -1.50
C VAL A 169 -10.08 -3.36 -0.92
N ALA A 170 -10.33 -3.24 0.38
CA ALA A 170 -10.52 -1.98 1.10
C ALA A 170 -9.24 -1.12 1.17
N ALA A 171 -8.06 -1.74 1.14
CA ALA A 171 -6.79 -1.00 1.05
C ALA A 171 -6.51 -0.36 -0.33
N VAL A 172 -7.30 -0.68 -1.37
CA VAL A 172 -7.06 -0.20 -2.76
C VAL A 172 -7.56 1.24 -3.00
N PRO A 173 -8.79 1.63 -2.60
CA PRO A 173 -9.33 2.95 -2.88
C PRO A 173 -8.48 4.13 -2.41
N GLY A 174 -8.02 4.12 -1.15
CA GLY A 174 -7.16 5.17 -0.61
C GLY A 174 -5.87 5.32 -1.43
N MET A 175 -5.21 4.20 -1.76
CA MET A 175 -3.99 4.19 -2.57
C MET A 175 -4.22 4.75 -3.99
N VAL A 176 -5.31 4.33 -4.65
CA VAL A 176 -5.68 4.82 -5.99
C VAL A 176 -6.00 6.32 -5.96
N GLY A 177 -6.77 6.76 -4.97
CA GLY A 177 -7.11 8.16 -4.79
C GLY A 177 -5.88 9.01 -4.57
N ALA A 178 -5.01 8.61 -3.64
CA ALA A 178 -3.73 9.26 -3.38
C ALA A 178 -2.84 9.34 -4.63
N LEU A 179 -2.68 8.24 -5.36
CA LEU A 179 -1.87 8.19 -6.57
C LEU A 179 -2.38 9.15 -7.65
N ILE A 180 -3.68 9.12 -7.94
CA ILE A 180 -4.27 9.95 -9.00
C ILE A 180 -4.20 11.43 -8.60
N ARG A 181 -4.49 11.76 -7.33
CA ARG A 181 -4.37 13.13 -6.82
C ARG A 181 -2.93 13.63 -6.85
N HIS A 182 -1.97 12.79 -6.46
CA HIS A 182 -0.54 13.08 -6.54
C HIS A 182 -0.12 13.43 -7.97
N ILE A 183 -0.47 12.59 -8.95
CA ILE A 183 -0.16 12.87 -10.36
C ILE A 183 -0.83 14.17 -10.83
N LYS A 184 -2.09 14.41 -10.47
CA LYS A 184 -2.80 15.67 -10.83
C LYS A 184 -2.16 16.90 -10.20
N SER A 185 -1.71 16.82 -8.95
CA SER A 185 -0.99 17.89 -8.25
C SER A 185 0.32 18.22 -8.98
N LEU A 186 1.11 17.20 -9.35
CA LEU A 186 2.34 17.37 -10.11
C LEU A 186 2.09 17.97 -11.52
N GLN A 187 1.11 17.44 -12.25
CA GLN A 187 0.79 17.93 -13.59
C GLN A 187 0.22 19.35 -13.57
N GLY A 188 -0.55 19.68 -12.53
CA GLY A 188 -1.13 21.00 -12.35
C GLY A 188 -0.20 22.01 -11.72
N MET A 189 0.93 21.58 -11.15
CA MET A 189 1.83 22.38 -10.30
C MET A 189 1.07 23.09 -9.17
N ARG A 190 0.18 22.36 -8.48
CA ARG A 190 -0.70 22.90 -7.42
C ARG A 190 -0.60 22.06 -6.17
N HIS A 191 -0.82 22.69 -5.03
CA HIS A 191 -1.00 21.96 -3.79
C HIS A 191 -2.25 21.08 -3.84
N ASP A 192 -2.16 19.92 -3.18
CA ASP A 192 -3.26 18.94 -3.13
C ASP A 192 -4.32 19.28 -2.05
N GLY A 193 -3.93 20.09 -1.07
CA GLY A 193 -4.81 20.50 0.03
C GLY A 193 -4.96 19.46 1.14
N GLY A 194 -4.02 18.52 1.27
CA GLY A 194 -3.93 17.58 2.39
C GLY A 194 -4.60 16.23 2.18
N TRP A 195 -5.14 15.95 1.00
CA TRP A 195 -5.87 14.71 0.71
C TRP A 195 -4.94 13.51 0.49
N ILE A 196 -3.80 13.69 -0.19
CA ILE A 196 -2.87 12.60 -0.52
C ILE A 196 -2.40 11.89 0.75
N GLY A 197 -1.95 12.65 1.76
CA GLY A 197 -1.49 12.08 3.02
C GLY A 197 -2.60 11.30 3.73
N HIS A 198 -3.80 11.87 3.79
CA HIS A 198 -4.95 11.22 4.41
C HIS A 198 -5.35 9.92 3.70
N LEU A 199 -5.40 9.92 2.36
CA LEU A 199 -5.77 8.73 1.58
C LEU A 199 -4.70 7.63 1.62
N LEU A 200 -3.42 7.99 1.77
CA LEU A 200 -2.35 7.02 2.03
C LEU A 200 -2.47 6.43 3.44
N HIS A 201 -2.86 7.25 4.43
CA HIS A 201 -3.07 6.80 5.80
C HIS A 201 -4.25 5.86 5.92
N GLU A 202 -5.38 6.15 5.26
CA GLU A 202 -6.53 5.25 5.13
C GLU A 202 -6.09 3.90 4.51
N ALA A 203 -5.37 3.92 3.38
CA ALA A 203 -4.88 2.69 2.75
C ALA A 203 -3.91 1.89 3.65
N GLU A 204 -3.11 2.57 4.48
CA GLU A 204 -2.26 1.91 5.45
C GLU A 204 -3.04 1.32 6.62
N ASN A 205 -4.08 2.00 7.11
CA ASN A 205 -4.95 1.50 8.17
C ASN A 205 -5.66 0.20 7.75
N GLU A 206 -6.26 0.18 6.56
CA GLU A 206 -6.85 -1.02 5.93
C GLU A 206 -5.83 -2.16 5.77
N ARG A 207 -4.58 -1.83 5.41
CA ARG A 207 -3.49 -2.81 5.36
C ARG A 207 -3.16 -3.37 6.76
N MET A 208 -3.25 -2.55 7.81
CA MET A 208 -3.05 -3.00 9.18
C MET A 208 -4.19 -3.90 9.69
N HIS A 209 -5.43 -3.68 9.23
CA HIS A 209 -6.54 -4.61 9.45
C HIS A 209 -6.21 -5.97 8.84
N LEU A 210 -5.78 -5.99 7.57
CA LEU A 210 -5.35 -7.22 6.90
C LEU A 210 -4.23 -7.95 7.64
N MET A 211 -3.16 -7.23 8.01
CA MET A 211 -2.03 -7.85 8.73
C MET A 211 -2.46 -8.43 10.08
N THR A 212 -3.40 -7.78 10.75
CA THR A 212 -3.99 -8.29 12.00
C THR A 212 -4.77 -9.59 11.76
N TRP A 213 -5.63 -9.65 10.73
CA TRP A 213 -6.40 -10.85 10.45
C TRP A 213 -5.53 -12.03 9.98
N MET A 214 -4.40 -11.76 9.34
CA MET A 214 -3.42 -12.77 8.93
C MET A 214 -2.76 -13.51 10.11
N GLU A 215 -2.72 -12.89 11.30
CA GLU A 215 -2.26 -13.54 12.54
C GLU A 215 -3.34 -14.47 13.14
N VAL A 216 -4.61 -14.22 12.84
CA VAL A 216 -5.73 -15.05 13.31
C VAL A 216 -6.05 -16.17 12.33
N GLY A 217 -6.00 -15.91 11.02
CA GLY A 217 -6.39 -16.88 9.98
C GLY A 217 -5.61 -16.71 8.69
N LYS A 218 -4.93 -17.78 8.26
CA LYS A 218 -4.08 -17.76 7.06
C LYS A 218 -4.82 -18.33 5.86
N PRO A 219 -4.99 -17.56 4.77
CA PRO A 219 -5.64 -18.05 3.56
C PRO A 219 -4.77 -19.08 2.84
N VAL A 220 -5.41 -20.11 2.28
CA VAL A 220 -4.73 -21.13 1.48
C VAL A 220 -4.38 -20.62 0.07
N LEU A 221 -3.53 -21.34 -0.67
CA LEU A 221 -2.98 -20.83 -1.94
C LEU A 221 -4.05 -20.45 -2.97
N TRP A 222 -5.14 -21.20 -3.07
CA TRP A 222 -6.22 -20.88 -4.01
C TRP A 222 -7.01 -19.64 -3.57
N GLU A 223 -7.20 -19.42 -2.26
CA GLU A 223 -7.83 -18.20 -1.72
C GLU A 223 -6.95 -16.98 -2.03
N ARG A 224 -5.63 -17.13 -1.89
CA ARG A 224 -4.67 -16.08 -2.26
C ARG A 224 -4.70 -15.76 -3.75
N ALA A 225 -4.82 -16.77 -4.61
CA ALA A 225 -4.96 -16.59 -6.06
C ALA A 225 -6.28 -15.86 -6.42
N LEU A 226 -7.37 -16.22 -5.73
CA LEU A 226 -8.67 -15.54 -5.88
C LEU A 226 -8.59 -14.08 -5.44
N ILE A 227 -8.03 -13.82 -4.26
CA ILE A 227 -7.79 -12.48 -3.71
C ILE A 227 -6.99 -11.63 -4.70
N ALA A 228 -5.87 -12.15 -5.21
CA ALA A 228 -5.04 -11.42 -6.19
C ALA A 228 -5.80 -11.07 -7.47
N THR A 229 -6.66 -11.98 -7.94
CA THR A 229 -7.49 -11.76 -9.14
C THR A 229 -8.55 -10.67 -8.89
N VAL A 230 -9.27 -10.76 -7.76
CA VAL A 230 -10.28 -9.78 -7.37
C VAL A 230 -9.63 -8.40 -7.16
N GLN A 231 -8.52 -8.34 -6.44
CA GLN A 231 -7.78 -7.10 -6.19
C GLN A 231 -7.32 -6.45 -7.51
N THR A 232 -6.79 -7.22 -8.46
CA THR A 232 -6.36 -6.71 -9.77
C THR A 232 -7.53 -6.14 -10.58
N GLY A 233 -8.66 -6.87 -10.63
CA GLY A 233 -9.87 -6.41 -11.31
C GLY A 233 -10.46 -5.16 -10.66
N PHE A 234 -10.56 -5.16 -9.34
CA PHE A 234 -11.07 -4.03 -8.57
C PHE A 234 -10.17 -2.80 -8.73
N PHE A 235 -8.85 -2.95 -8.63
CA PHE A 235 -7.89 -1.87 -8.89
C PHE A 235 -8.12 -1.23 -10.26
N ALA A 236 -8.26 -2.02 -11.33
CA ALA A 236 -8.48 -1.50 -12.66
C ALA A 236 -9.80 -0.71 -12.77
N VAL A 237 -10.91 -1.30 -12.32
CA VAL A 237 -12.24 -0.69 -12.39
C VAL A 237 -12.34 0.56 -11.51
N PHE A 238 -11.85 0.49 -10.27
CA PHE A 238 -11.87 1.61 -9.35
C PHE A 238 -10.96 2.75 -9.81
N SER A 239 -9.78 2.46 -10.38
CA SER A 239 -8.92 3.48 -10.99
C SER A 239 -9.62 4.21 -12.13
N MET A 240 -10.32 3.49 -13.01
CA MET A 240 -11.12 4.10 -14.07
C MET A 240 -12.24 4.97 -13.51
N LEU A 241 -12.97 4.47 -12.50
CA LEU A 241 -14.01 5.24 -11.83
C LEU A 241 -13.45 6.53 -11.20
N TYR A 242 -12.33 6.46 -10.49
CA TYR A 242 -11.72 7.61 -9.83
C TYR A 242 -11.20 8.64 -10.84
N MET A 243 -10.64 8.20 -11.98
CA MET A 243 -10.23 9.11 -13.05
C MET A 243 -11.42 9.86 -13.66
N VAL A 244 -12.56 9.19 -13.87
CA VAL A 244 -13.76 9.77 -14.48
C VAL A 244 -14.58 10.60 -13.48
N SER A 245 -14.76 10.11 -12.27
CA SER A 245 -15.60 10.72 -11.24
C SER A 245 -15.09 10.41 -9.82
N PRO A 246 -14.10 11.18 -9.31
CA PRO A 246 -13.59 11.04 -7.94
C PRO A 246 -14.71 11.13 -6.89
N ARG A 247 -15.68 12.02 -7.09
CA ARG A 247 -16.85 12.20 -6.22
C ARG A 247 -17.68 10.92 -6.10
N THR A 248 -17.91 10.23 -7.21
CA THR A 248 -18.64 8.95 -7.21
C THR A 248 -17.78 7.84 -6.60
N ALA A 249 -16.48 7.83 -6.85
CA ALA A 249 -15.56 6.86 -6.24
C ALA A 249 -15.58 6.96 -4.70
N HIS A 250 -15.43 8.16 -4.13
CA HIS A 250 -15.56 8.37 -2.68
C HIS A 250 -16.96 8.00 -2.15
N ARG A 251 -18.02 8.22 -2.93
CA ARG A 251 -19.36 7.79 -2.52
C ARG A 251 -19.50 6.26 -2.49
N VAL A 252 -18.87 5.55 -3.42
CA VAL A 252 -18.80 4.08 -3.42
C VAL A 252 -18.07 3.59 -2.18
N VAL A 253 -16.91 4.18 -1.85
CA VAL A 253 -16.15 3.82 -0.64
C VAL A 253 -16.98 4.06 0.61
N GLY A 254 -17.58 5.23 0.78
CA GLY A 254 -18.42 5.51 1.97
C GLY A 254 -19.54 4.47 2.17
N TYR A 255 -20.19 4.02 1.09
CA TYR A 255 -21.17 2.93 1.19
C TYR A 255 -20.55 1.55 1.44
N LEU A 256 -19.33 1.26 0.95
CA LEU A 256 -18.61 0.03 1.32
C LEU A 256 -18.36 0.02 2.84
N GLU A 257 -17.99 1.16 3.41
CA GLU A 257 -17.69 1.22 4.85
C GLU A 257 -18.95 1.19 5.72
N GLU A 258 -20.10 1.68 5.22
CA GLU A 258 -21.41 1.39 5.87
C GLU A 258 -21.66 -0.12 5.98
N GLU A 259 -21.34 -0.88 4.93
CA GLU A 259 -21.44 -2.33 4.93
C GLU A 259 -20.39 -3.00 5.82
N ALA A 260 -19.19 -2.41 5.94
CA ALA A 260 -18.11 -2.88 6.81
C ALA A 260 -18.49 -2.72 8.29
N VAL A 261 -18.95 -1.53 8.71
CA VAL A 261 -19.45 -1.27 10.07
C VAL A 261 -20.57 -2.25 10.45
N THR A 262 -21.50 -2.49 9.52
CA THR A 262 -22.57 -3.48 9.73
C THR A 262 -21.99 -4.89 9.89
N SER A 263 -21.04 -5.28 9.04
CA SER A 263 -20.43 -6.63 9.06
C SER A 263 -19.64 -6.88 10.34
N TYR A 264 -18.86 -5.91 10.81
CA TYR A 264 -18.12 -6.01 12.06
C TYR A 264 -19.02 -6.02 13.30
N THR A 265 -20.15 -5.31 13.25
CA THR A 265 -21.16 -5.41 14.30
C THR A 265 -21.77 -6.81 14.36
N HIS A 266 -22.04 -7.44 13.21
CA HIS A 266 -22.44 -8.84 13.19
C HIS A 266 -21.35 -9.76 13.75
N PHE A 267 -20.08 -9.52 13.41
CA PHE A 267 -18.96 -10.29 13.94
C PHE A 267 -18.92 -10.22 15.49
N ILE A 268 -19.04 -9.03 16.09
CA ILE A 268 -19.12 -8.88 17.55
C ILE A 268 -20.27 -9.71 18.14
N LYS A 269 -21.46 -9.68 17.52
CA LYS A 269 -22.63 -10.46 17.97
C LYS A 269 -22.39 -11.98 17.89
N GLU A 270 -21.61 -12.45 16.93
CA GLU A 270 -21.23 -13.87 16.83
C GLU A 270 -20.25 -14.30 17.92
N ILE A 271 -19.30 -13.41 18.28
CA ILE A 271 -18.37 -13.63 19.39
C ILE A 271 -19.15 -13.63 20.73
N ASP A 272 -20.01 -12.65 20.94
CA ASP A 272 -20.81 -12.52 22.18
C ASP A 272 -21.76 -13.70 22.39
N ALA A 273 -22.25 -14.28 21.30
CA ALA A 273 -23.07 -15.49 21.35
C ALA A 273 -22.26 -16.79 21.47
N GLY A 274 -20.93 -16.71 21.58
CA GLY A 274 -20.04 -17.86 21.73
C GLY A 274 -19.89 -18.73 20.48
N ARG A 275 -20.33 -18.25 19.30
CA ARG A 275 -20.18 -18.98 18.03
C ARG A 275 -18.79 -18.83 17.44
N ILE A 276 -18.09 -17.75 17.79
CA ILE A 276 -16.68 -17.53 17.48
C ILE A 276 -15.92 -17.41 18.80
N GLU A 277 -14.82 -18.14 18.93
CA GLU A 277 -13.99 -18.13 20.13
C GLU A 277 -13.31 -16.77 20.32
N ASN A 278 -13.44 -16.17 21.51
CA ASN A 278 -12.82 -14.90 21.84
C ASN A 278 -11.39 -15.10 22.36
N VAL A 279 -10.46 -15.39 21.45
CA VAL A 279 -9.04 -15.60 21.78
C VAL A 279 -8.33 -14.29 22.15
N LYS A 280 -7.10 -14.39 22.66
CA LYS A 280 -6.24 -13.22 22.91
C LYS A 280 -6.00 -12.44 21.60
N ALA A 281 -6.01 -11.12 21.67
CA ALA A 281 -5.66 -10.26 20.54
C ALA A 281 -4.21 -10.50 20.07
N PRO A 282 -3.95 -10.48 18.75
CA PRO A 282 -2.58 -10.52 18.22
C PRO A 282 -1.73 -9.35 18.71
N ASP A 283 -0.42 -9.58 18.93
CA ASP A 283 0.49 -8.53 19.43
C ASP A 283 0.58 -7.32 18.47
N ILE A 284 0.45 -7.54 17.16
CA ILE A 284 0.38 -6.46 16.15
C ILE A 284 -0.82 -5.54 16.39
N ALA A 285 -1.97 -6.10 16.78
CA ALA A 285 -3.18 -5.33 17.05
C ALA A 285 -3.06 -4.56 18.37
N ILE A 286 -2.54 -5.23 19.41
CA ILE A 286 -2.29 -4.60 20.72
C ILE A 286 -1.37 -3.39 20.54
N ALA A 287 -0.28 -3.54 19.79
CA ALA A 287 0.66 -2.46 19.53
C ALA A 287 0.06 -1.35 18.65
N TYR A 288 -0.64 -1.71 17.58
CA TYR A 288 -1.19 -0.73 16.64
C TYR A 288 -2.29 0.11 17.28
N TRP A 289 -3.34 -0.51 17.84
CA TRP A 289 -4.45 0.23 18.47
C TRP A 289 -4.20 0.59 19.94
N ASN A 290 -2.98 0.40 20.45
CA ASN A 290 -2.61 0.69 21.84
C ASN A 290 -3.58 0.06 22.86
N LEU A 291 -3.93 -1.21 22.64
CA LEU A 291 -4.89 -1.93 23.47
C LEU A 291 -4.26 -2.38 24.80
N ASP A 292 -5.11 -2.70 25.77
CA ASP A 292 -4.67 -3.41 26.98
C ASP A 292 -4.02 -4.77 26.62
N GLU A 293 -3.03 -5.21 27.41
CA GLU A 293 -2.30 -6.47 27.15
C GLU A 293 -3.18 -7.72 27.30
N THR A 294 -4.32 -7.57 27.99
CA THR A 294 -5.35 -8.60 28.16
C THR A 294 -6.43 -8.54 27.09
N ALA A 295 -6.30 -7.65 26.09
CA ALA A 295 -7.27 -7.51 25.01
C ALA A 295 -7.51 -8.81 24.24
N THR A 296 -8.73 -8.94 23.74
CA THR A 296 -9.27 -10.11 23.08
C THR A 296 -9.59 -9.84 21.61
N LEU A 297 -9.90 -10.88 20.84
CA LEU A 297 -10.34 -10.77 19.46
C LEU A 297 -11.52 -9.81 19.31
N ARG A 298 -12.45 -9.82 20.27
CA ARG A 298 -13.59 -8.90 20.30
C ARG A 298 -13.15 -7.43 20.35
N ASP A 299 -12.13 -7.11 21.13
CA ASP A 299 -11.59 -5.74 21.25
C ASP A 299 -10.95 -5.29 19.94
N VAL A 300 -10.25 -6.19 19.24
CA VAL A 300 -9.73 -5.93 17.90
C VAL A 300 -10.86 -5.62 16.91
N VAL A 301 -11.94 -6.42 16.94
CA VAL A 301 -13.10 -6.19 16.07
C VAL A 301 -13.79 -4.85 16.38
N LEU A 302 -13.85 -4.45 17.65
CA LEU A 302 -14.38 -3.14 18.04
C LEU A 302 -13.51 -1.99 17.50
N ALA A 303 -12.19 -2.11 17.61
CA ALA A 303 -11.25 -1.10 17.12
C ALA A 303 -11.31 -0.95 15.59
N VAL A 304 -11.27 -2.07 14.87
CA VAL A 304 -11.43 -2.10 13.40
C VAL A 304 -12.76 -1.46 13.00
N ARG A 305 -13.88 -1.83 13.65
CA ARG A 305 -15.19 -1.22 13.37
C ARG A 305 -15.20 0.30 13.57
N ALA A 306 -14.43 0.82 14.52
CA ALA A 306 -14.33 2.25 14.76
C ALA A 306 -13.54 2.97 13.67
N ASP A 307 -12.49 2.35 13.13
CA ASP A 307 -11.75 2.86 11.96
C ASP A 307 -12.66 2.90 10.73
N GLU A 308 -13.42 1.83 10.49
CA GLU A 308 -14.37 1.73 9.38
C GLU A 308 -15.47 2.81 9.42
N ALA A 309 -15.95 3.12 10.63
CA ALA A 309 -16.90 4.23 10.81
C ALA A 309 -16.28 5.60 10.48
N LEU A 310 -14.98 5.78 10.75
CA LEU A 310 -14.25 6.98 10.37
C LEU A 310 -14.02 7.06 8.86
N HIS A 311 -13.66 5.94 8.21
CA HIS A 311 -13.50 5.87 6.76
C HIS A 311 -14.83 6.14 6.04
N ARG A 312 -15.95 5.58 6.53
CA ARG A 312 -17.32 5.87 6.08
C ARG A 312 -17.59 7.37 6.06
N ASP A 313 -17.41 8.00 7.21
CA ASP A 313 -17.76 9.40 7.41
C ASP A 313 -16.85 10.31 6.57
N THR A 314 -15.57 9.99 6.51
CA THR A 314 -14.58 10.74 5.72
C THR A 314 -14.85 10.63 4.23
N ASN A 315 -15.08 9.43 3.69
CA ASN A 315 -15.32 9.26 2.27
C ASN A 315 -16.66 9.87 1.81
N HIS A 316 -17.72 9.78 2.63
CA HIS A 316 -18.94 10.55 2.36
C HIS A 316 -18.68 12.06 2.38
N HIS A 317 -17.89 12.55 3.35
CA HIS A 317 -17.52 13.95 3.43
C HIS A 317 -16.71 14.41 2.21
N PHE A 318 -15.71 13.66 1.77
CA PHE A 318 -14.91 13.93 0.57
C PHE A 318 -15.77 14.01 -0.70
N SER A 319 -16.73 13.11 -0.85
CA SER A 319 -17.72 13.15 -1.93
C SER A 319 -18.50 14.49 -1.92
N ASP A 320 -18.93 14.94 -0.75
CA ASP A 320 -19.67 16.20 -0.58
C ASP A 320 -18.78 17.45 -0.76
N ARG A 321 -17.50 17.39 -0.37
CA ARG A 321 -16.50 18.45 -0.60
C ARG A 321 -16.24 18.69 -2.08
N ILE A 322 -16.04 17.62 -2.85
CA ILE A 322 -15.85 17.71 -4.31
C ILE A 322 -17.09 18.33 -4.96
N ARG A 323 -18.30 17.95 -4.50
CA ARG A 323 -19.55 18.57 -4.97
C ARG A 323 -19.60 20.07 -4.70
N ALA A 324 -19.14 20.49 -3.52
CA ALA A 324 -19.13 21.90 -3.13
C ALA A 324 -17.98 22.70 -3.76
N GLY A 325 -17.07 22.06 -4.49
CA GLY A 325 -15.85 22.70 -5.02
C GLY A 325 -14.83 23.08 -3.95
N ARG A 326 -14.87 22.43 -2.78
CA ARG A 326 -13.99 22.72 -1.63
C ARG A 326 -12.99 21.59 -1.41
N GLU A 327 -12.00 21.49 -2.30
CA GLU A 327 -11.04 20.38 -2.32
C GLU A 327 -9.74 20.62 -1.55
N SER A 328 -9.69 21.63 -0.66
CA SER A 328 -8.60 21.81 0.30
C SER A 328 -9.11 21.55 1.72
N LEU A 329 -8.45 20.67 2.48
CA LEU A 329 -8.76 20.42 3.89
C LEU A 329 -8.26 21.56 4.79
N PHE A 330 -7.28 22.33 4.32
CA PHE A 330 -6.70 23.44 5.09
C PHE A 330 -7.59 24.67 5.13
N GLU A 331 -8.36 24.93 4.05
CA GLU A 331 -9.21 26.13 3.94
C GLU A 331 -10.18 26.28 5.11
N ASP A 332 -10.74 25.17 5.61
CA ASP A 332 -11.67 25.22 6.74
C ASP A 332 -10.96 25.24 8.11
N LEU A 333 -9.73 24.73 8.20
CA LEU A 333 -8.93 24.67 9.44
C LEU A 333 -8.19 25.98 9.74
N GLU A 334 -7.78 26.72 8.70
CA GLU A 334 -7.15 28.04 8.82
C GLU A 334 -8.10 29.11 9.39
N HIS A 335 -9.42 28.87 9.36
CA HIS A 335 -10.40 29.73 10.01
C HIS A 335 -10.50 29.54 11.52
N THR A 336 -9.98 28.43 12.05
CA THR A 336 -10.07 28.06 13.47
C THR A 336 -8.78 28.26 14.27
N GLU A 337 -7.61 28.21 13.63
CA GLU A 337 -6.33 28.37 14.31
C GLU A 337 -5.58 29.61 13.83
N ASN A 338 -5.06 30.40 14.77
CA ASN A 338 -4.20 31.59 14.56
C ASN A 338 -2.81 31.21 13.99
N LYS A 339 -2.74 30.30 13.02
CA LYS A 339 -1.51 29.91 12.34
C LYS A 339 -1.26 30.83 11.14
N PRO A 340 0.01 31.13 10.81
CA PRO A 340 0.32 31.94 9.64
C PRO A 340 -0.23 31.27 8.38
N ARG A 341 -0.85 32.07 7.50
CA ARG A 341 -1.28 31.64 6.16
C ARG A 341 -0.08 31.15 5.36
N ILE A 342 0.27 29.88 5.47
CA ILE A 342 1.13 29.26 4.49
C ILE A 342 0.23 29.07 3.27
N LYS A 343 0.35 29.97 2.30
CA LYS A 343 -0.23 29.75 0.97
C LYS A 343 0.51 28.58 0.35
N TYR A 344 -0.01 27.38 0.59
CA TYR A 344 0.43 26.14 -0.01
C TYR A 344 0.18 26.12 -1.52
#